data_AF-A0A968VUI0-F1
#
_entry.id   AF-A0A968VUI0-F1
#
_cell.length_a   1.000
_cell.length_b   1.000
_cell.length_c   1.000
_cell.angle_alpha   90.00
_cell.angle_beta   90.00
_cell.angle_gamma   90.00
#
_symmetry.space_group_name_H-M   'P 1'
#
loop_
_entity.id
_entity.type
_entity.pdbx_description
1 polymer ?
#
loop_
_entity_poly.entity_id
_entity_poly.type
_entity_poly.pdbx_seq_one_letter_code
_entity_poly.pdbx_strand_id
1 'polypeptide(L)'
;MKHYSIPTESEALVESIKTVHNVHESIGPCDAVLINTGVNIVTLLFSKHLQIERGIEMFEKLGLTKTEQSVALLLLDNLTNKQIATKLFISLATVKTHINNLYKKIPEQLKSRILSLRS
;
A
#
# COMPACT_ATOMS: atom_id res chain seq x y z
N MET A 1 34.40 -6.86 17.29
CA MET A 1 33.96 -5.83 18.25
C MET A 1 32.99 -4.93 17.50
N LYS A 2 31.68 -5.04 17.74
CA LYS A 2 30.70 -4.18 17.06
C LYS A 2 30.81 -2.79 17.69
N HIS A 3 31.28 -1.81 16.93
CA HIS A 3 31.21 -0.41 17.33
C HIS A 3 29.73 -0.03 17.39
N TYR A 4 29.18 0.10 18.59
CA TYR A 4 27.86 0.68 18.80
C TYR A 4 28.08 2.19 18.90
N SER A 5 27.82 2.90 17.81
CA SER A 5 27.71 4.34 17.83
C SER A 5 26.51 4.71 18.71
N ILE A 6 26.68 5.64 19.64
CA ILE A 6 25.56 6.21 20.39
C ILE A 6 24.70 6.97 19.38
N PRO A 7 23.43 6.59 19.16
CA PRO A 7 22.59 7.29 18.23
C PRO A 7 22.40 8.73 18.72
N THR A 8 22.44 9.68 17.79
CA THR A 8 22.09 11.07 18.07
C THR A 8 20.66 11.16 18.60
N GLU A 9 20.33 12.21 19.35
CA GLU A 9 19.00 12.40 19.96
C GLU A 9 17.86 12.29 18.93
N SER A 10 18.11 12.74 17.70
CA SER A 10 17.22 12.56 16.54
C SER A 10 17.04 11.09 16.13
N GLU A 11 18.11 10.30 16.08
CA GLU A 11 18.07 8.89 15.67
C GLU A 11 17.37 8.02 16.71
N ALA A 12 17.62 8.29 18.00
CA ALA A 12 16.95 7.62 19.11
C ALA A 12 15.43 7.89 19.10
N LEU A 13 15.00 9.11 18.74
CA LEU A 13 13.60 9.47 18.67
C LEU A 13 12.88 8.81 17.49
N VAL A 14 13.55 8.67 16.34
CA VAL A 14 13.02 7.94 15.17
C VAL A 14 12.90 6.43 15.44
N GLU A 15 13.86 5.82 16.16
CA GLU A 15 13.74 4.41 16.56
C GLU A 15 12.68 4.17 17.64
N SER A 16 12.39 5.19 18.47
CA SER A 16 11.40 5.10 19.54
C SER A 16 9.95 5.05 19.04
N ILE A 17 9.68 5.49 17.80
CA ILE A 17 8.34 5.53 17.20
C ILE A 17 8.33 4.72 15.90
N LYS A 18 7.54 3.64 15.85
CA LYS A 18 7.42 2.79 14.67
C LYS A 18 5.96 2.61 14.27
N THR A 19 5.65 2.87 13.01
CA THR A 19 4.33 2.53 12.44
C THR A 19 4.38 1.12 11.85
N VAL A 20 3.38 0.30 12.20
CA VAL A 20 3.13 -1.02 11.63
C VAL A 20 1.86 -0.93 10.82
N HIS A 21 1.98 -1.19 9.52
CA HIS A 21 0.84 -1.10 8.61
C HIS A 21 0.07 -2.41 8.50
N ASN A 22 -1.24 -2.28 8.30
CA ASN A 22 -2.15 -3.41 8.02
C ASN A 22 -2.14 -4.47 9.13
N VAL A 23 -2.13 -4.03 10.39
CA VAL A 23 -2.41 -4.90 11.53
C VAL A 23 -3.84 -5.41 11.40
N HIS A 24 -4.02 -6.72 11.53
CA HIS A 24 -5.32 -7.35 11.39
C HIS A 24 -5.93 -7.59 12.77
N GLU A 25 -6.98 -6.86 13.10
CA GLU A 25 -7.71 -6.98 14.36
C GLU A 25 -9.16 -7.43 14.10
N SER A 26 -9.91 -7.79 15.14
CA SER A 26 -11.31 -8.21 15.07
C SER A 26 -12.24 -7.19 14.41
N ILE A 27 -11.84 -5.92 14.36
CA ILE A 27 -12.60 -4.81 13.74
C ILE A 27 -12.14 -4.47 12.32
N GLY A 28 -11.20 -5.24 11.74
CA GLY A 28 -10.66 -5.02 10.40
C GLY A 28 -9.22 -4.48 10.42
N PRO A 29 -8.68 -4.07 9.25
CA PRO A 29 -7.31 -3.61 9.15
C PRO A 29 -7.12 -2.23 9.80
N CYS A 30 -6.06 -2.10 10.60
CA CYS A 30 -5.65 -0.87 11.25
C CYS A 30 -4.15 -0.60 11.02
N ASP A 31 -3.75 0.66 11.16
CA ASP A 31 -2.35 1.00 11.39
C ASP A 31 -2.11 1.05 12.89
N ALA A 32 -1.01 0.45 13.35
CA ALA A 32 -0.58 0.53 14.74
C ALA A 32 0.66 1.42 14.84
N VAL A 33 0.63 2.41 15.73
CA VAL A 33 1.83 3.20 16.06
C VAL A 33 2.34 2.73 17.41
N LEU A 34 3.54 2.16 17.40
CA LEU A 34 4.29 1.74 18.57
C LEU A 34 5.16 2.91 19.04
N ILE A 35 5.01 3.30 20.29
CA ILE A 35 5.82 4.33 20.94
C ILE A 35 6.50 3.67 22.13
N ASN A 36 7.83 3.56 22.06
CA ASN A 36 8.67 3.01 23.12
C ASN A 36 9.38 4.15 23.85
N THR A 37 9.00 4.41 25.10
CA THR A 37 9.62 5.47 25.91
C THR A 37 10.84 5.00 26.70
N GLY A 38 11.29 3.76 26.50
CA GLY A 38 12.32 3.09 27.29
C GLY A 38 11.81 2.51 28.61
N VAL A 39 10.65 2.96 29.10
CA VAL A 39 10.00 2.46 30.32
C VAL A 39 8.68 1.76 30.01
N ASN A 40 7.92 2.26 29.04
CA ASN A 40 6.64 1.71 28.61
C ASN A 40 6.58 1.61 27.09
N ILE A 41 5.79 0.65 26.61
CA ILE A 41 5.40 0.55 25.19
C ILE A 41 3.91 0.88 25.10
N VAL A 42 3.59 1.89 24.29
CA VAL A 42 2.21 2.30 23.99
C VAL A 42 1.91 1.97 22.53
N THR A 43 0.75 1.35 22.28
CA THR A 43 0.26 1.06 20.93
C THR A 43 -1.00 1.88 20.67
N LEU A 44 -0.97 2.75 19.67
CA LEU A 44 -2.16 3.47 19.19
C LEU A 44 -2.67 2.79 17.93
N LEU A 45 -3.95 2.40 17.93
CA LEU A 45 -4.60 1.74 16.79
C LEU A 45 -5.48 2.73 16.02
N PHE A 46 -5.26 2.82 14.71
CA PHE A 46 -6.00 3.67 13.79
C PHE A 46 -6.72 2.81 12.77
N SER A 47 -8.06 2.73 12.86
CA SER A 47 -8.85 1.98 11.88
C SER A 47 -8.69 2.55 10.48
N LYS A 48 -8.50 1.68 9.48
CA LYS A 48 -8.44 2.08 8.07
C LYS A 48 -9.80 2.11 7.38
N HIS A 49 -10.89 1.84 8.09
CA HIS A 49 -12.22 1.66 7.48
C HIS A 49 -12.59 2.80 6.52
N LEU A 50 -12.45 4.06 6.98
CA LEU A 50 -12.76 5.23 6.16
C LEU A 50 -11.86 5.37 4.94
N GLN A 51 -10.59 4.96 5.02
CA GLN A 51 -9.69 4.99 3.87
C GLN A 51 -10.05 3.92 2.84
N ILE A 52 -10.48 2.74 3.29
CA ILE A 52 -10.92 1.64 2.43
C ILE A 52 -12.21 2.05 1.71
N GLU A 53 -13.20 2.58 2.44
CA GLU A 53 -14.44 3.08 1.85
C GLU A 53 -14.19 4.16 0.81
N ARG A 54 -13.33 5.14 1.12
CA ARG A 54 -12.93 6.18 0.15
C ARG A 54 -12.24 5.61 -1.08
N GLY A 55 -11.40 4.59 -0.91
CA GLY A 55 -10.73 3.91 -2.03
C GLY A 55 -11.72 3.20 -2.96
N ILE A 56 -12.71 2.52 -2.37
CA ILE A 56 -13.79 1.85 -3.11
C ILE A 56 -14.64 2.90 -3.86
N GLU A 57 -15.10 3.94 -3.16
CA GLU A 57 -15.89 5.03 -3.76
C GLU A 57 -15.14 5.72 -4.89
N MET A 58 -13.83 5.95 -4.73
CA MET A 58 -12.98 6.51 -5.78
C MET A 58 -12.96 5.61 -7.03
N PHE A 59 -12.76 4.30 -6.87
CA PHE A 59 -12.76 3.37 -8.02
C PHE A 59 -14.13 3.27 -8.71
N GLU A 60 -15.22 3.36 -7.95
CA GLU A 60 -16.58 3.43 -8.51
C GLU A 60 -16.79 4.73 -9.30
N LYS A 61 -16.38 5.88 -8.75
CA LYS A 61 -16.45 7.18 -9.43
C LYS A 61 -15.64 7.23 -10.72
N LEU A 62 -14.53 6.52 -10.78
CA LEU A 62 -13.69 6.40 -11.99
C LEU A 62 -14.25 5.37 -13.00
N GLY A 63 -15.34 4.68 -12.67
CA GLY A 63 -15.94 3.66 -13.56
C GLY A 63 -15.02 2.46 -13.81
N LEU A 64 -14.19 2.10 -12.83
CA LEU A 64 -13.31 0.95 -12.95
C LEU A 64 -14.11 -0.35 -12.80
N THR A 65 -13.94 -1.25 -13.77
CA THR A 65 -14.45 -2.62 -13.68
C THR A 65 -13.72 -3.38 -12.57
N LYS A 66 -14.32 -4.45 -12.05
CA LYS A 66 -13.69 -5.32 -11.03
C LYS A 66 -12.29 -5.77 -11.45
N THR A 67 -12.11 -6.14 -12.72
CA THR A 67 -10.80 -6.55 -13.25
C THR A 67 -9.81 -5.40 -13.30
N GLU A 68 -10.22 -4.20 -13.70
CA GLU A 68 -9.36 -3.00 -13.67
C GLU A 68 -8.96 -2.62 -12.24
N GLN A 69 -9.87 -2.74 -11.27
CA GLN A 69 -9.56 -2.53 -9.85
C GLN A 69 -8.52 -3.54 -9.35
N SER A 70 -8.71 -4.84 -9.65
CA SER A 70 -7.72 -5.87 -9.31
C SER A 70 -6.36 -5.58 -9.96
N VAL A 71 -6.33 -5.20 -11.24
CA VAL A 71 -5.09 -4.84 -11.93
C VAL A 71 -4.42 -3.62 -11.28
N ALA A 72 -5.18 -2.58 -10.92
CA ALA A 72 -4.66 -1.39 -10.25
C ALA A 72 -3.99 -1.72 -8.92
N LEU A 73 -4.64 -2.52 -8.08
CA LEU A 73 -4.09 -2.95 -6.78
C LEU A 73 -2.81 -3.76 -6.97
N LEU A 74 -2.78 -4.72 -7.90
CA LEU A 74 -1.59 -5.53 -8.14
C LEU A 74 -0.42 -4.73 -8.74
N LEU A 75 -0.72 -3.68 -9.51
CA LEU A 75 0.30 -2.73 -9.99
C LEU A 75 0.88 -1.91 -8.83
N LEU A 76 0.05 -1.48 -7.88
CA LEU A 76 0.48 -0.75 -6.67
C LEU A 76 1.29 -1.64 -5.71
N ASP A 77 1.03 -2.95 -5.71
CA ASP A 77 1.84 -3.95 -5.02
C ASP A 77 3.17 -4.25 -5.74
N ASN A 78 3.48 -3.52 -6.82
CA ASN A 78 4.69 -3.67 -7.65
C ASN A 78 4.84 -5.05 -8.34
N LEU A 79 3.73 -5.70 -8.70
CA LEU A 79 3.81 -6.94 -9.47
C LEU A 79 4.10 -6.63 -10.95
N THR A 80 4.91 -7.49 -11.58
CA THR A 80 5.14 -7.47 -13.02
C THR A 80 3.90 -7.93 -13.78
N ASN A 81 3.75 -7.53 -15.04
CA ASN A 81 2.62 -7.96 -15.88
C ASN A 81 2.51 -9.49 -16.00
N LYS A 82 3.64 -10.22 -15.93
CA LYS A 82 3.65 -11.69 -15.91
C LYS A 82 3.07 -12.24 -14.60
N GLN A 83 3.48 -11.70 -13.47
CA GLN A 83 2.93 -12.10 -12.15
C GLN A 83 1.42 -11.78 -12.06
N ILE A 84 0.99 -10.64 -12.59
CA ILE A 84 -0.43 -10.27 -12.67
C ILE A 84 -1.21 -11.28 -13.52
N ALA A 85 -0.67 -11.66 -14.68
CA ALA A 85 -1.28 -12.66 -15.56
C ALA A 85 -1.48 -14.00 -14.84
N THR A 86 -0.45 -14.46 -14.12
CA THR A 86 -0.51 -15.68 -13.30
C THR A 86 -1.55 -15.56 -12.18
N LYS A 87 -1.55 -14.44 -11.43
CA LYS A 87 -2.42 -14.26 -10.27
C LYS A 87 -3.91 -14.11 -10.64
N LEU A 88 -4.18 -13.54 -11.81
CA LEU A 88 -5.54 -13.36 -12.34
C LEU A 88 -5.98 -14.50 -13.27
N PHE A 89 -5.13 -15.50 -13.53
CA PHE A 89 -5.40 -16.62 -14.45
C PHE A 89 -5.83 -16.16 -15.86
N ILE A 90 -5.15 -15.15 -16.42
CA ILE A 90 -5.42 -14.59 -17.75
C ILE A 90 -4.13 -14.43 -18.56
N SER A 91 -4.25 -14.22 -19.87
CA SER A 91 -3.07 -14.04 -20.74
C SER A 91 -2.34 -12.72 -20.47
N LEU A 92 -1.04 -12.68 -20.78
CA LEU A 92 -0.25 -11.45 -20.71
C LEU A 92 -0.80 -10.34 -21.62
N ALA A 93 -1.37 -10.71 -22.77
CA ALA A 93 -2.01 -9.76 -23.69
C ALA A 93 -3.27 -9.16 -23.04
N THR A 94 -4.08 -9.98 -22.38
CA THR A 94 -5.28 -9.54 -21.65
C THR A 94 -4.90 -8.58 -20.52
N VAL A 95 -3.84 -8.87 -19.76
CA VAL A 95 -3.32 -7.94 -18.73
C VAL A 95 -2.97 -6.59 -19.34
N LYS A 96 -2.21 -6.57 -20.44
CA LYS A 96 -1.86 -5.30 -21.12
C LYS A 96 -3.09 -4.53 -21.56
N THR A 97 -4.13 -5.20 -22.06
CA THR A 97 -5.41 -4.57 -22.42
C THR A 97 -6.10 -3.95 -21.19
N HIS A 98 -6.18 -4.67 -20.07
CA HIS A 98 -6.74 -4.12 -18.83
C HIS A 98 -5.93 -2.93 -18.32
N ILE A 99 -4.59 -2.97 -18.38
CA ILE A 99 -3.74 -1.84 -18.00
C ILE A 99 -4.00 -0.62 -18.89
N ASN A 100 -4.12 -0.82 -20.20
CA ASN A 100 -4.39 0.27 -21.14
C ASN A 100 -5.75 0.93 -20.87
N ASN A 101 -6.79 0.13 -20.59
CA ASN A 101 -8.11 0.65 -20.27
C ASN A 101 -8.13 1.33 -18.90
N LEU A 102 -7.45 0.76 -17.90
CA LEU A 102 -7.24 1.37 -16.59
C LEU A 102 -6.60 2.75 -16.72
N TYR A 103 -5.48 2.87 -17.47
CA TYR A 103 -4.75 4.13 -17.63
C TYR A 103 -5.53 5.24 -18.36
N LYS A 104 -6.62 4.90 -19.05
CA LYS A 104 -7.54 5.90 -19.62
C LYS A 104 -8.55 6.44 -18.59
N LYS A 105 -8.78 5.69 -17.51
CA LYS A 105 -9.78 6.01 -16.49
C LYS A 105 -9.19 6.66 -15.25
N ILE A 106 -7.96 6.30 -14.87
CA ILE A 106 -7.37 6.79 -13.62
C ILE A 106 -6.77 8.20 -13.76
N PRO A 107 -6.70 8.97 -12.65
CA PRO A 107 -6.01 10.26 -12.62
C PRO A 107 -4.50 10.14 -12.87
N GLU A 108 -3.89 11.22 -13.37
CA GLU A 108 -2.46 11.25 -13.68
C GLU A 108 -1.60 10.99 -12.43
N GLN A 109 -2.01 11.47 -11.25
CA GLN A 109 -1.27 11.25 -10.00
C GLN A 109 -1.16 9.75 -9.66
N LEU A 110 -2.24 8.99 -9.86
CA LEU A 110 -2.24 7.55 -9.60
C LEU A 110 -1.38 6.82 -10.63
N LYS A 111 -1.44 7.22 -11.90
CA LYS A 111 -0.61 6.67 -12.96
C LYS A 111 0.87 6.93 -12.70
N SER A 112 1.26 8.17 -12.35
CA SER A 112 2.65 8.50 -11.99
C SER A 112 3.13 7.68 -10.80
N ARG A 113 2.28 7.48 -9.78
CA ARG A 113 2.60 6.63 -8.63
C ARG A 113 2.90 5.19 -9.05
N ILE A 114 2.04 4.58 -9.87
CA ILE A 114 2.27 3.22 -10.40
C ILE A 114 3.59 3.14 -11.19
N LEU A 115 3.87 4.13 -12.03
CA LEU A 115 5.10 4.16 -12.83
C LEU A 115 6.35 4.29 -11.96
N SER A 116 6.29 5.08 -10.88
CA SER A 116 7.41 5.25 -9.94
C SER A 116 7.79 4.00 -9.16
N LEU A 117 6.90 3.00 -9.06
CA LEU A 117 7.20 1.72 -8.41
C LEU A 117 7.98 0.77 -9.33
N ARG A 118 8.01 1.07 -10.65
CA ARG A 118 8.55 0.20 -11.70
C ARG A 118 9.87 0.68 -12.30
N SER A 119 10.35 1.84 -11.87
CA SER A 119 11.63 2.45 -12.27
C SER A 119 12.80 1.88 -11.48
#